data_AF-A0A432TB02-F1
#
_entry.id   AF-A0A432TB02-F1
#
_cell.length_a   1.000
_cell.length_b   1.000
_cell.length_c   1.000
_cell.angle_alpha   90.00
_cell.angle_beta   90.00
_cell.angle_gamma   90.00
#
_symmetry.space_group_name_H-M   'P 1'
#
loop_
_entity.id
_entity.type
_entity.pdbx_description
1 polymer ?
#
loop_
_entity_poly.entity_id
_entity_poly.type
_entity_poly.pdbx_seq_one_letter_code
_entity_poly.pdbx_strand_id
1 'polypeptide(L)'
;MNIRKIIAVFLLIFSSFLLGAEADQKMLVVKIYGKPYFDQATILDAIGAKTKNRWEFWKDDTARIDAKLIPTLEPTLRAFYESEGFYHARFKISANDKIVNIWIDAGKPVIVKDINISSDFDISKMITFHRGERFTAKKFIAIKEKIIGKLLEAGYCSYDLDTKAYVDLEKNRADLRYALKKGDFCTFGETTIKGLKTIDRDVVMSRVHTKKGERFSMKKIEATHLDIQKLESFDRVTIDYSRKFFNVVPIDISVDEISKPYHYEIGAGYDTYLGPRVHAKITKRNFFGNAQKTMLDLAWSKREQVAVGDFFKPALFWAFGYGIDFAAKGGYSNLEYVGFREEKTFGEFSLQHVESDLSLRLGVAIENITISLLSSKEKKQKIEQAIKEGTFLLLY
;
A
#
# COMPACT_ATOMS: atom_id res chain seq x y z
N MET A 1 -43.02 14.83 -27.22
CA MET A 1 -44.16 15.46 -26.52
C MET A 1 -44.53 14.57 -25.32
N ASN A 2 -44.79 15.21 -24.17
CA ASN A 2 -45.12 14.69 -22.82
C ASN A 2 -45.51 13.20 -22.68
N ILE A 3 -44.83 12.38 -21.86
CA ILE A 3 -44.85 12.35 -20.37
C ILE A 3 -46.25 11.99 -19.80
N ARG A 4 -46.45 10.69 -19.47
CA ARG A 4 -47.13 10.14 -18.26
C ARG A 4 -47.49 8.65 -18.40
N LYS A 5 -46.53 7.73 -18.18
CA LYS A 5 -46.77 6.35 -17.68
C LYS A 5 -45.58 5.88 -16.83
N ILE A 6 -45.48 6.39 -15.60
CA ILE A 6 -44.57 5.86 -14.56
C ILE A 6 -45.42 5.36 -13.39
N ILE A 7 -45.84 4.09 -13.48
CA ILE A 7 -45.98 3.19 -12.33
C ILE A 7 -45.42 1.86 -12.83
N ALA A 8 -44.12 1.63 -12.61
CA ALA A 8 -43.47 0.39 -12.99
C ALA A 8 -43.88 -0.72 -12.01
N VAL A 9 -44.00 -1.95 -12.51
CA VAL A 9 -44.27 -3.13 -11.68
C VAL A 9 -43.07 -3.36 -10.76
N PHE A 10 -43.24 -3.04 -9.47
CA PHE A 10 -42.26 -3.34 -8.41
C PHE A 10 -42.85 -4.39 -7.47
N LEU A 11 -43.11 -5.57 -8.04
CA LEU A 11 -43.70 -6.72 -7.37
C LEU A 11 -43.01 -7.96 -7.92
N LEU A 12 -42.61 -8.89 -7.04
CA LEU A 12 -41.71 -10.02 -7.32
C LEU A 12 -40.24 -9.63 -7.62
N ILE A 13 -39.47 -9.37 -6.56
CA ILE A 13 -38.15 -9.96 -6.21
C ILE A 13 -37.67 -9.25 -4.93
N PHE A 14 -38.07 -9.78 -3.75
CA PHE A 14 -37.29 -9.79 -2.49
C PHE A 14 -38.06 -10.50 -1.34
N SER A 15 -38.66 -11.66 -1.62
CA SER A 15 -39.33 -12.51 -0.62
C SER A 15 -38.75 -13.92 -0.50
N SER A 16 -37.59 -14.16 -1.10
CA SER A 16 -36.66 -15.22 -0.69
C SER A 16 -35.97 -14.84 0.63
N PHE A 17 -36.79 -14.57 1.65
CA PHE A 17 -36.31 -14.48 3.02
C PHE A 17 -35.76 -15.86 3.38
N LEU A 18 -34.55 -15.91 3.92
CA LEU A 18 -33.91 -17.17 4.28
C LEU A 18 -34.69 -17.83 5.43
N LEU A 19 -35.58 -18.77 5.10
CA LEU A 19 -35.90 -19.89 5.99
C LEU A 19 -34.70 -20.84 6.04
N GLY A 20 -33.55 -20.32 6.51
CA GLY A 20 -32.68 -21.15 7.32
C GLY A 20 -33.50 -21.55 8.54
N ALA A 21 -33.60 -22.84 8.81
CA ALA A 21 -34.36 -23.31 9.96
C ALA A 21 -33.66 -22.81 11.25
N GLU A 22 -34.25 -21.80 11.89
CA GLU A 22 -33.96 -21.50 13.29
C GLU A 22 -34.45 -22.69 14.12
N ALA A 23 -33.57 -23.68 14.28
CA ALA A 23 -33.79 -24.82 15.15
C ALA A 23 -34.03 -24.30 16.57
N ASP A 24 -35.27 -24.48 17.05
CA ASP A 24 -35.85 -23.86 18.25
C ASP A 24 -34.82 -23.66 19.37
N GLN A 25 -34.26 -22.45 19.43
CA GLN A 25 -33.21 -22.13 20.40
C GLN A 25 -33.89 -22.02 21.75
N LYS A 26 -33.77 -23.08 22.58
CA LYS A 26 -34.17 -23.06 23.98
C LYS A 26 -33.31 -22.04 24.73
N MET A 27 -33.77 -20.79 24.72
CA MET A 27 -33.14 -19.64 25.34
C MET A 27 -33.54 -19.55 26.82
N LEU A 28 -32.58 -19.70 27.74
CA LEU A 28 -32.81 -19.60 29.19
C LEU A 28 -32.45 -18.20 29.67
N VAL A 29 -33.21 -17.67 30.63
CA VAL A 29 -32.93 -16.37 31.28
C VAL A 29 -31.71 -16.52 32.19
N VAL A 30 -30.71 -15.67 32.01
CA VAL A 30 -29.48 -15.66 32.82
C VAL A 30 -29.69 -14.77 34.05
N LYS A 31 -29.34 -15.29 35.23
CA LYS A 31 -29.38 -14.56 36.50
C LYS A 31 -28.03 -14.68 37.21
N ILE A 32 -27.36 -13.55 37.43
CA ILE A 32 -26.02 -13.49 38.02
C ILE A 32 -26.12 -13.01 39.48
N TYR A 33 -25.40 -13.66 40.38
CA TYR A 33 -25.47 -13.43 41.83
C TYR A 33 -24.09 -13.54 42.50
N GLY A 34 -23.98 -13.07 43.74
CA GLY A 34 -22.78 -13.24 44.58
C GLY A 34 -21.94 -11.97 44.71
N LYS A 35 -20.63 -12.09 44.48
CA LYS A 35 -19.63 -11.02 44.50
C LYS A 35 -18.80 -11.04 43.21
N PRO A 36 -19.40 -10.76 42.04
CA PRO A 36 -18.63 -10.46 40.84
C PRO A 36 -17.80 -9.18 41.03
N TYR A 37 -16.68 -9.08 40.31
CA TYR A 37 -15.90 -7.83 40.24
C TYR A 37 -16.35 -6.93 39.08
N PHE A 38 -16.76 -7.54 37.98
CA PHE A 38 -17.27 -6.85 36.80
C PHE A 38 -18.77 -6.58 36.92
N ASP A 39 -19.25 -5.60 36.16
CA ASP A 39 -20.68 -5.33 36.05
C ASP A 39 -21.41 -6.46 35.30
N GLN A 40 -22.72 -6.51 35.42
CA GLN A 40 -23.52 -7.58 34.82
C GLN A 40 -23.42 -7.59 33.29
N ALA A 41 -23.29 -6.44 32.61
CA ALA A 41 -23.24 -6.39 31.16
C ALA A 41 -21.93 -7.01 30.62
N THR A 42 -20.78 -6.67 31.20
CA THR A 42 -19.48 -7.27 30.79
C THR A 42 -19.48 -8.79 30.97
N ILE A 43 -20.07 -9.30 32.06
CA ILE A 43 -20.13 -10.75 32.30
C ILE A 43 -21.08 -11.46 31.33
N LEU A 44 -22.18 -10.82 30.96
CA LEU A 44 -23.14 -11.35 29.96
C LEU A 44 -22.55 -11.38 28.55
N ASP A 45 -21.81 -10.34 28.15
CA ASP A 45 -21.07 -10.28 26.88
C ASP A 45 -19.99 -11.37 26.82
N ALA A 46 -19.18 -11.51 27.89
CA ALA A 46 -18.13 -12.52 27.98
C ALA A 46 -18.61 -13.97 27.86
N ILE A 47 -19.88 -14.26 28.22
CA ILE A 47 -20.50 -15.59 28.05
C ILE A 47 -21.37 -15.73 26.79
N GLY A 48 -21.42 -14.71 25.93
CA GLY A 48 -22.25 -14.71 24.71
C GLY A 48 -23.76 -14.70 24.96
N ALA A 49 -24.22 -14.16 26.09
CA ALA A 49 -25.63 -14.03 26.37
C ALA A 49 -26.24 -12.89 25.53
N LYS A 50 -27.35 -13.19 24.83
CA LYS A 50 -28.12 -12.20 24.07
C LYS A 50 -28.81 -11.25 25.05
N THR A 51 -28.29 -10.02 25.17
CA THR A 51 -28.98 -8.87 25.76
C THR A 51 -29.74 -8.09 24.69
N LYS A 52 -30.56 -7.12 25.10
CA LYS A 52 -31.24 -6.21 24.18
C LYS A 52 -30.26 -5.20 23.56
N ASN A 53 -30.44 -4.85 22.29
CA ASN A 53 -29.72 -3.74 21.66
C ASN A 53 -30.22 -2.38 22.17
N ARG A 54 -29.33 -1.36 22.17
CA ARG A 54 -29.59 -0.01 22.72
C ARG A 54 -30.74 0.79 22.06
N TRP A 55 -31.39 0.26 21.02
CA TRP A 55 -32.35 0.96 20.15
C TRP A 55 -33.73 0.30 20.01
N GLU A 56 -33.95 -0.86 20.64
CA GLU A 56 -35.04 -1.83 20.33
C GLU A 56 -36.68 -1.42 20.37
N PHE A 57 -36.55 -0.40 21.36
CA PHE A 57 -35.96 -0.34 22.72
C PHE A 57 -36.92 -0.87 23.80
N TRP A 58 -38.22 -0.56 23.67
CA TRP A 58 -39.39 -1.45 23.57
C TRP A 58 -39.37 -2.95 23.97
N LYS A 59 -38.23 -3.62 24.14
CA LYS A 59 -38.13 -5.03 24.58
C LYS A 59 -37.80 -5.12 26.07
N ASP A 60 -38.22 -6.21 26.69
CA ASP A 60 -37.71 -6.64 28.00
C ASP A 60 -36.19 -6.83 27.97
N ASP A 61 -35.52 -6.51 29.07
CA ASP A 61 -34.05 -6.52 29.20
C ASP A 61 -33.52 -7.82 29.82
N THR A 62 -34.36 -8.87 29.90
CA THR A 62 -33.96 -10.20 30.36
C THR A 62 -32.93 -10.82 29.41
N ALA A 63 -31.66 -10.76 29.83
CA ALA A 63 -30.55 -11.43 29.16
C ALA A 63 -30.78 -12.95 29.07
N ARG A 64 -30.52 -13.54 27.90
CA ARG A 64 -30.77 -14.97 27.63
C ARG A 64 -29.60 -15.65 26.95
N ILE A 65 -29.39 -16.93 27.23
CA ILE A 65 -28.37 -17.77 26.60
C ILE A 65 -28.98 -19.03 25.97
N ASP A 66 -28.41 -19.52 24.87
CA ASP A 66 -28.77 -20.82 24.28
C ASP A 66 -28.38 -21.94 25.25
N ALA A 67 -29.29 -22.88 25.50
CA ALA A 67 -29.04 -24.07 26.33
C ALA A 67 -27.75 -24.83 25.95
N LYS A 68 -27.36 -24.82 24.67
CA LYS A 68 -26.14 -25.47 24.17
C LYS A 68 -24.85 -24.88 24.74
N LEU A 69 -24.86 -23.63 25.22
CA LEU A 69 -23.69 -22.96 25.80
C LEU A 69 -23.54 -23.19 27.31
N ILE A 70 -24.53 -23.78 27.98
CA ILE A 70 -24.48 -24.05 29.43
C ILE A 70 -23.25 -24.87 29.84
N PRO A 71 -22.84 -25.95 29.12
CA PRO A 71 -21.62 -26.68 29.45
C PRO A 71 -20.33 -25.86 29.29
N THR A 72 -20.34 -24.83 28.43
CA THR A 72 -19.18 -23.94 28.23
C THR A 72 -19.12 -22.76 29.20
N LEU A 73 -20.16 -22.54 30.02
CA LEU A 73 -20.22 -21.36 30.90
C LEU A 73 -19.08 -21.30 31.92
N GLU A 74 -18.75 -22.39 32.62
CA GLU A 74 -17.65 -22.35 33.58
C GLU A 74 -16.29 -22.11 32.91
N PRO A 75 -15.84 -22.87 31.89
CA PRO A 75 -14.54 -22.61 31.26
C PRO A 75 -14.46 -21.22 30.60
N THR A 76 -15.56 -20.70 30.04
CA THR A 76 -15.58 -19.33 29.49
C THR A 76 -15.48 -18.27 30.59
N LEU A 77 -16.25 -18.39 31.68
CA LEU A 77 -16.15 -17.47 32.84
C LEU A 77 -14.76 -17.54 33.48
N ARG A 78 -14.20 -18.75 33.63
CA ARG A 78 -12.85 -18.99 34.13
C ARG A 78 -11.81 -18.29 33.26
N ALA A 79 -11.80 -18.55 31.96
CA ALA A 79 -10.87 -17.92 31.02
C ALA A 79 -10.99 -16.38 31.00
N PHE A 80 -12.22 -15.85 31.08
CA PHE A 80 -12.46 -14.41 31.19
C PHE A 80 -11.83 -13.83 32.47
N TYR A 81 -12.21 -14.34 33.65
CA TYR A 81 -11.68 -13.86 34.93
C TYR A 81 -10.16 -14.06 35.06
N GLU A 82 -9.60 -15.17 34.56
CA GLU A 82 -8.15 -15.43 34.55
C GLU A 82 -7.38 -14.50 33.61
N SER A 83 -7.92 -14.18 32.41
CA SER A 83 -7.30 -13.20 31.50
C SER A 83 -7.22 -11.79 32.13
N GLU A 84 -8.19 -11.51 32.99
CA GLU A 84 -8.36 -10.31 33.81
C GLU A 84 -7.72 -10.44 35.21
N GLY A 85 -6.93 -11.48 35.47
CA GLY A 85 -6.08 -11.60 36.68
C GLY A 85 -6.74 -12.14 37.95
N PHE A 86 -7.97 -12.66 37.87
CA PHE A 86 -8.74 -13.22 38.99
C PHE A 86 -8.69 -14.77 39.00
N TYR A 87 -7.49 -15.32 39.17
CA TYR A 87 -7.25 -16.77 39.10
C TYR A 87 -7.94 -17.60 40.20
N HIS A 88 -8.34 -16.97 41.31
CA HIS A 88 -9.11 -17.62 42.39
C HIS A 88 -10.62 -17.42 42.25
N ALA A 89 -11.11 -16.97 41.08
CA ALA A 89 -12.53 -16.81 40.84
C ALA A 89 -13.28 -18.16 40.93
N ARG A 90 -14.39 -18.16 41.66
CA ARG A 90 -15.23 -19.33 41.91
C ARG A 90 -16.61 -19.13 41.32
N PHE A 91 -17.08 -20.15 40.60
CA PHE A 91 -18.36 -20.16 39.92
C PHE A 91 -19.21 -21.31 40.48
N LYS A 92 -20.52 -21.10 40.59
CA LYS A 92 -21.50 -22.17 40.79
C LYS A 92 -22.66 -21.92 39.83
N ILE A 93 -22.88 -22.85 38.91
CA ILE A 93 -23.88 -22.73 37.86
C ILE A 93 -24.98 -23.77 38.13
N SER A 94 -26.24 -23.32 38.09
CA SER A 94 -27.41 -24.19 38.26
C SER A 94 -28.49 -23.78 37.28
N ALA A 95 -28.83 -24.70 36.37
CA ALA A 95 -29.82 -24.49 35.32
C ALA A 95 -31.08 -25.35 35.56
N ASN A 96 -32.24 -24.80 35.18
CA ASN A 96 -33.50 -25.53 35.00
C ASN A 96 -34.05 -25.23 33.60
N ASP A 97 -35.26 -25.69 33.25
CA ASP A 97 -35.80 -25.52 31.90
C ASP A 97 -35.96 -24.09 31.38
N LYS A 98 -35.89 -23.07 32.26
CA LYS A 98 -36.17 -21.66 31.92
C LYS A 98 -35.10 -20.66 32.37
N ILE A 99 -34.26 -21.03 33.34
CA ILE A 99 -33.34 -20.11 34.04
C ILE A 99 -31.96 -20.77 34.23
N VAL A 100 -30.89 -20.02 33.97
CA VAL A 100 -29.53 -20.32 34.44
C VAL A 100 -29.17 -19.35 35.55
N ASN A 101 -28.92 -19.87 36.75
CA ASN A 101 -28.39 -19.12 37.87
C ASN A 101 -26.87 -19.29 37.91
N ILE A 102 -26.13 -18.18 37.88
CA ILE A 102 -24.67 -18.13 37.93
C ILE A 102 -24.28 -17.37 39.20
N TRP A 103 -23.84 -18.08 40.22
CA TRP A 103 -23.21 -17.47 41.39
C TRP A 103 -21.71 -17.31 41.13
N ILE A 104 -21.18 -16.12 41.39
CA ILE A 104 -19.79 -15.73 41.16
C ILE A 104 -19.21 -15.18 42.46
N ASP A 105 -17.99 -15.59 42.78
CA ASP A 105 -17.11 -14.92 43.76
C ASP A 105 -15.76 -14.70 43.07
N ALA A 106 -15.45 -13.45 42.74
CA ALA A 106 -14.24 -13.10 41.99
C ALA A 106 -12.94 -13.35 42.79
N GLY A 107 -13.01 -13.49 44.12
CA GLY A 107 -11.83 -13.56 44.96
C GLY A 107 -11.02 -12.26 44.96
N LYS A 108 -9.69 -12.37 45.06
CA LYS A 108 -8.77 -11.24 44.96
C LYS A 108 -8.11 -11.23 43.57
N PRO A 109 -7.88 -10.05 42.96
CA PRO A 109 -7.07 -9.94 41.76
C PRO A 109 -5.59 -10.12 42.09
N VAL A 110 -4.82 -10.61 41.12
CA VAL A 110 -3.36 -10.51 41.12
C VAL A 110 -2.95 -9.04 40.90
N ILE A 111 -2.13 -8.51 41.80
CA ILE A 111 -1.63 -7.13 41.77
C ILE A 111 -0.17 -7.09 41.31
N VAL A 112 0.17 -6.17 40.40
CA VAL A 112 1.54 -5.90 39.98
C VAL A 112 2.32 -5.32 41.16
N LYS A 113 3.29 -6.07 41.69
CA LYS A 113 4.07 -5.69 42.87
C LYS A 113 5.39 -5.02 42.48
N ASP A 114 6.11 -5.59 41.52
CA ASP A 114 7.29 -4.97 40.91
C ASP A 114 7.29 -4.99 39.38
N ILE A 115 8.06 -4.08 38.78
CA ILE A 115 8.28 -3.93 37.34
C ILE A 115 9.78 -3.66 37.12
N ASN A 116 10.50 -4.70 36.70
CA ASN A 116 11.91 -4.65 36.38
C ASN A 116 12.11 -4.41 34.87
N ILE A 117 12.91 -3.40 34.53
CA ILE A 117 13.17 -2.98 33.14
C ILE A 117 14.69 -3.01 32.92
N SER A 118 15.14 -3.79 31.93
CA SER A 118 16.54 -3.94 31.56
C SER A 118 16.66 -3.83 30.04
N SER A 119 16.84 -2.61 29.53
CA SER A 119 16.76 -2.31 28.10
C SER A 119 17.86 -1.36 27.64
N ASP A 120 18.41 -1.59 26.44
CA ASP A 120 19.36 -0.70 25.75
C ASP A 120 18.67 0.19 24.67
N PHE A 121 17.36 0.31 24.77
CA PHE A 121 16.44 1.15 23.98
C PHE A 121 15.33 1.70 24.92
N ASP A 122 14.84 2.94 24.76
CA ASP A 122 13.80 3.46 25.66
C ASP A 122 12.44 2.78 25.42
N ILE A 123 12.08 1.88 26.33
CA ILE A 123 10.78 1.20 26.38
C ILE A 123 9.89 1.69 27.53
N SER A 124 10.37 2.63 28.33
CA SER A 124 9.73 3.06 29.59
C SER A 124 8.33 3.65 29.33
N LYS A 125 8.19 4.44 28.26
CA LYS A 125 6.93 5.06 27.81
C LYS A 125 5.93 4.06 27.18
N MET A 126 6.33 2.81 26.99
CA MET A 126 5.50 1.75 26.42
C MET A 126 4.97 0.78 27.48
N ILE A 127 5.66 0.65 28.61
CA ILE A 127 5.23 -0.16 29.75
C ILE A 127 4.22 0.64 30.57
N THR A 128 2.93 0.44 30.28
CA THR A 128 1.82 1.21 30.88
C THR A 128 1.28 0.63 32.19
N PHE A 129 1.93 -0.39 32.76
CA PHE A 129 1.60 -0.94 34.09
C PHE A 129 2.17 -0.06 35.20
N HIS A 130 1.45 0.01 36.31
CA HIS A 130 1.89 0.69 37.54
C HIS A 130 1.98 -0.31 38.70
N ARG A 131 2.91 -0.11 39.64
CA ARG A 131 2.93 -0.87 40.89
C ARG A 131 1.63 -0.60 41.67
N GLY A 132 0.98 -1.64 42.16
CA GLY A 132 -0.35 -1.57 42.79
C GLY A 132 -1.52 -1.71 41.82
N GLU A 133 -1.29 -1.72 40.50
CA GLU A 133 -2.32 -1.97 39.51
C GLU A 133 -2.65 -3.49 39.41
N ARG A 134 -3.87 -3.82 38.98
CA ARG A 134 -4.26 -5.19 38.63
C ARG A 134 -3.47 -5.70 37.41
N PHE A 135 -2.92 -6.90 37.49
CA PHE A 135 -2.31 -7.58 36.35
C PHE A 135 -3.39 -8.12 35.41
N THR A 136 -3.24 -7.92 34.09
CA THR A 136 -4.03 -8.62 33.07
C THR A 136 -3.12 -9.11 31.94
N ALA A 137 -3.38 -10.31 31.43
CA ALA A 137 -2.56 -10.90 30.37
C ALA A 137 -2.65 -10.08 29.06
N LYS A 138 -3.84 -9.55 28.77
CA LYS A 138 -4.13 -8.68 27.61
C LYS A 138 -3.24 -7.43 27.59
N LYS A 139 -3.08 -6.75 28.74
CA LYS A 139 -2.22 -5.56 28.85
C LYS A 139 -0.74 -5.90 28.73
N PHE A 140 -0.30 -7.04 29.29
CA PHE A 140 1.07 -7.52 29.16
C PHE A 140 1.46 -7.82 27.70
N ILE A 141 0.58 -8.49 26.95
CA ILE A 141 0.77 -8.78 25.52
C ILE A 141 0.81 -7.49 24.69
N ALA A 142 -0.16 -6.59 24.87
CA ALA A 142 -0.21 -5.32 24.15
C ALA A 142 1.04 -4.44 24.38
N ILE A 143 1.62 -4.45 25.58
CA ILE A 143 2.89 -3.78 25.88
C ILE A 143 4.04 -4.41 25.08
N LYS A 144 4.12 -5.75 25.01
CA LYS A 144 5.14 -6.47 24.23
C LYS A 144 5.04 -6.14 22.74
N GLU A 145 3.83 -6.17 22.19
CA GLU A 145 3.56 -5.83 20.78
C GLU A 145 3.94 -4.36 20.48
N LYS A 146 3.62 -3.43 21.37
CA LYS A 146 4.00 -2.02 21.25
C LYS A 146 5.54 -1.82 21.25
N ILE A 147 6.27 -2.56 22.09
CA ILE A 147 7.74 -2.56 22.10
C ILE A 147 8.31 -3.06 20.76
N ILE A 148 7.78 -4.16 20.23
CA ILE A 148 8.18 -4.72 18.93
C ILE A 148 7.90 -3.73 17.80
N GLY A 149 6.69 -3.16 17.77
CA GLY A 149 6.33 -2.13 16.79
C GLY A 149 7.28 -0.93 16.81
N LYS A 150 7.67 -0.45 18.00
CA LYS A 150 8.55 0.71 18.11
C LYS A 150 10.01 0.43 17.70
N LEU A 151 10.48 -0.80 17.85
CA LEU A 151 11.77 -1.24 17.30
C LEU A 151 11.74 -1.23 15.77
N LEU A 152 10.65 -1.73 15.16
CA LEU A 152 10.46 -1.72 13.71
C LEU A 152 10.33 -0.28 13.16
N GLU A 153 9.62 0.62 13.83
CA GLU A 153 9.57 2.05 13.50
C GLU A 153 10.96 2.71 13.51
N ALA A 154 11.83 2.33 14.46
CA ALA A 154 13.21 2.78 14.53
C ALA A 154 14.15 2.06 13.52
N GLY A 155 13.61 1.11 12.75
CA GLY A 155 14.30 0.33 11.73
C GLY A 155 15.10 -0.86 12.25
N TYR A 156 14.92 -1.29 13.51
CA TYR A 156 15.55 -2.48 14.08
C TYR A 156 14.73 -3.72 13.73
N CYS A 157 15.34 -4.68 13.02
CA CYS A 157 14.66 -5.92 12.65
C CYS A 157 15.05 -7.10 13.55
N SER A 158 16.28 -7.16 14.06
CA SER A 158 16.67 -8.14 15.08
C SER A 158 16.52 -7.54 16.49
N TYR A 159 16.16 -8.38 17.46
CA TYR A 159 16.13 -8.04 18.89
C TYR A 159 16.04 -9.32 19.74
N ASP A 160 16.54 -9.26 20.97
CA ASP A 160 16.30 -10.24 22.03
C ASP A 160 15.34 -9.61 23.05
N LEU A 161 14.13 -10.15 23.20
CA LEU A 161 13.04 -9.56 24.00
C LEU A 161 12.47 -10.61 24.97
N ASP A 162 13.11 -10.73 26.12
CA ASP A 162 12.68 -11.60 27.21
C ASP A 162 11.70 -10.88 28.15
N THR A 163 10.40 -11.06 27.87
CA THR A 163 9.29 -10.57 28.69
C THR A 163 8.71 -11.70 29.55
N LYS A 164 8.78 -11.60 30.87
CA LYS A 164 8.20 -12.57 31.81
C LYS A 164 7.31 -11.91 32.85
N ALA A 165 6.21 -12.57 33.20
CA ALA A 165 5.34 -12.20 34.33
C ALA A 165 5.38 -13.33 35.35
N TYR A 166 5.99 -13.10 36.51
CA TYR A 166 6.10 -14.08 37.58
C TYR A 166 4.88 -13.92 38.50
N VAL A 167 3.86 -14.78 38.31
CA VAL A 167 2.61 -14.74 39.06
C VAL A 167 2.67 -15.70 40.26
N ASP A 168 2.67 -15.14 41.47
CA ASP A 168 2.57 -15.85 42.75
C ASP A 168 1.10 -15.82 43.19
N LEU A 169 0.40 -16.93 42.92
CA LEU A 169 -1.05 -17.06 43.13
C LEU A 169 -1.44 -17.06 44.61
N GLU A 170 -0.61 -17.62 45.49
CA GLU A 170 -0.88 -17.62 46.94
C GLU A 170 -0.90 -16.19 47.48
N LYS A 171 0.10 -15.39 47.11
CA LYS A 171 0.26 -14.00 47.57
C LYS A 171 -0.46 -12.99 46.67
N ASN A 172 -1.18 -13.47 45.64
CA ASN A 172 -1.97 -12.67 44.70
C ASN A 172 -1.15 -11.51 44.09
N ARG A 173 0.08 -11.80 43.65
CA ARG A 173 1.02 -10.80 43.13
C ARG A 173 1.67 -11.21 41.80
N ALA A 174 1.97 -10.23 40.97
CA ALA A 174 2.76 -10.39 39.75
C ALA A 174 4.01 -9.51 39.83
N ASP A 175 5.17 -10.12 39.62
CA ASP A 175 6.44 -9.40 39.45
C ASP A 175 6.80 -9.45 37.94
N LEU A 176 6.83 -8.28 37.29
CA LEU A 176 6.98 -8.17 35.84
C LEU A 176 8.44 -7.89 35.45
N ARG A 177 8.96 -8.58 34.44
CA ARG A 177 10.29 -8.37 33.87
C ARG A 177 10.21 -8.09 32.37
N TYR A 178 10.80 -6.98 31.97
CA TYR A 178 11.00 -6.59 30.57
C TYR A 178 12.51 -6.45 30.32
N ALA A 179 13.13 -7.50 29.79
CA ALA A 179 14.50 -7.45 29.30
C ALA A 179 14.51 -7.33 27.76
N LEU A 180 15.23 -6.34 27.24
CA LEU A 180 15.38 -6.08 25.82
C LEU A 180 16.85 -5.79 25.48
N LYS A 181 17.33 -6.39 24.40
CA LYS A 181 18.49 -5.91 23.63
C LYS A 181 18.04 -5.68 22.20
N LYS A 182 18.22 -4.47 21.67
CA LYS A 182 18.09 -4.24 20.22
C LYS A 182 19.21 -5.02 19.50
N GLY A 183 18.86 -5.67 18.41
CA GLY A 183 19.82 -6.24 17.47
C GLY A 183 20.07 -5.28 16.32
N ASP A 184 20.40 -5.82 15.15
CA ASP A 184 20.72 -5.03 13.97
C ASP A 184 19.51 -4.37 13.29
N PHE A 185 19.81 -3.30 12.54
CA PHE A 185 18.89 -2.67 11.61
C PHE A 185 18.41 -3.66 10.54
N CYS A 186 17.19 -3.44 10.07
CA CYS A 186 16.63 -4.08 8.88
C CYS A 186 17.57 -3.85 7.67
N THR A 187 17.90 -4.90 6.94
CA THR A 187 18.64 -4.84 5.67
C THR A 187 17.86 -5.51 4.55
N PHE A 188 18.04 -5.04 3.32
CA PHE A 188 17.45 -5.68 2.14
C PHE A 188 18.08 -7.06 1.91
N GLY A 189 17.22 -8.04 1.63
CA GLY A 189 17.62 -9.38 1.25
C GLY A 189 17.88 -9.53 -0.25
N GLU A 190 17.61 -10.71 -0.78
CA GLU A 190 17.61 -10.95 -2.22
C GLU A 190 16.33 -10.41 -2.86
N THR A 191 16.49 -9.86 -4.08
CA THR A 191 15.35 -9.49 -4.92
C THR A 191 14.96 -10.67 -5.81
N THR A 192 13.70 -11.11 -5.74
CA THR A 192 13.11 -12.05 -6.71
C THR A 192 12.19 -11.29 -7.66
N ILE A 193 12.12 -11.71 -8.92
CA ILE A 193 11.28 -11.07 -9.96
C ILE A 193 10.49 -12.18 -10.65
N LYS A 194 9.16 -12.01 -10.78
CA LYS A 194 8.22 -13.02 -11.31
C LYS A 194 7.16 -12.40 -12.22
N GLY A 195 6.65 -13.20 -13.16
CA GLY A 195 5.56 -12.84 -14.09
C GLY A 195 6.00 -12.32 -15.46
N LEU A 196 7.31 -12.13 -15.65
CA LEU A 196 7.95 -11.84 -16.94
C LEU A 196 7.74 -12.97 -17.97
N LYS A 197 7.66 -12.59 -19.25
CA LYS A 197 7.39 -13.45 -20.42
C LYS A 197 8.16 -12.98 -21.67
N THR A 198 8.25 -11.68 -21.88
CA THR A 198 8.89 -11.02 -23.04
C THR A 198 9.86 -9.91 -22.64
N ILE A 199 9.90 -9.55 -21.36
CA ILE A 199 10.83 -8.56 -20.78
C ILE A 199 11.89 -9.29 -19.97
N ASP A 200 13.16 -9.03 -20.26
CA ASP A 200 14.28 -9.60 -19.50
C ASP A 200 14.25 -9.15 -18.04
N ARG A 201 14.71 -10.03 -17.15
CA ARG A 201 14.89 -9.73 -15.73
C ARG A 201 15.80 -8.52 -15.52
N ASP A 202 16.84 -8.37 -16.34
CA ASP A 202 17.79 -7.26 -16.22
C ASP A 202 17.17 -5.89 -16.48
N VAL A 203 16.17 -5.81 -17.37
CA VAL A 203 15.42 -4.56 -17.62
C VAL A 203 14.69 -4.11 -16.36
N VAL A 204 14.03 -5.02 -15.65
CA VAL A 204 13.39 -4.72 -14.36
C VAL A 204 14.43 -4.45 -13.27
N MET A 205 15.50 -5.25 -13.21
CA MET A 205 16.57 -5.10 -12.21
C MET A 205 17.31 -3.76 -12.35
N SER A 206 17.39 -3.18 -13.54
CA SER A 206 17.94 -1.83 -13.78
C SER A 206 17.17 -0.71 -13.06
N ARG A 207 15.97 -1.00 -12.54
CA ARG A 207 15.10 -0.08 -11.80
C ARG A 207 14.96 -0.44 -10.31
N VAL A 208 15.81 -1.32 -9.80
CA VAL A 208 15.76 -1.82 -8.41
C VAL A 208 16.82 -1.12 -7.55
N HIS A 209 16.37 -0.20 -6.71
CA HIS A 209 17.24 0.58 -5.82
C HIS A 209 17.55 -0.14 -4.50
N THR A 210 16.95 -1.31 -4.25
CA THR A 210 17.14 -2.13 -3.02
C THR A 210 18.34 -3.08 -3.16
N LYS A 211 19.53 -2.65 -2.74
CA LYS A 211 20.76 -3.45 -2.86
C LYS A 211 20.91 -4.40 -1.66
N LYS A 212 21.15 -5.70 -1.92
CA LYS A 212 21.28 -6.74 -0.87
C LYS A 212 22.32 -6.33 0.18
N GLY A 213 21.95 -6.42 1.46
CA GLY A 213 22.78 -6.03 2.61
C GLY A 213 22.74 -4.54 2.95
N GLU A 214 22.22 -3.67 2.09
CA GLU A 214 21.99 -2.25 2.41
C GLU A 214 20.85 -2.11 3.43
N ARG A 215 20.89 -1.06 4.26
CA ARG A 215 19.82 -0.75 5.23
C ARG A 215 18.47 -0.58 4.51
N PHE A 216 17.45 -1.24 5.02
CA PHE A 216 16.08 -1.15 4.53
C PHE A 216 15.56 0.29 4.60
N SER A 217 14.87 0.73 3.55
CA SER A 217 14.34 2.08 3.40
C SER A 217 13.09 2.08 2.53
N MET A 218 11.96 2.57 3.07
CA MET A 218 10.70 2.67 2.32
C MET A 218 10.86 3.52 1.05
N LYS A 219 11.66 4.60 1.09
CA LYS A 219 11.96 5.43 -0.09
C LYS A 219 12.57 4.64 -1.25
N LYS A 220 13.34 3.59 -0.97
CA LYS A 220 13.93 2.72 -2.01
C LYS A 220 12.93 1.70 -2.57
N ILE A 221 11.95 1.27 -1.78
CA ILE A 221 10.80 0.48 -2.25
C ILE A 221 9.91 1.34 -3.14
N GLU A 222 9.60 2.56 -2.70
CA GLU A 222 8.80 3.56 -3.44
C GLU A 222 9.46 3.93 -4.78
N ALA A 223 10.76 4.29 -4.77
CA ALA A 223 11.52 4.55 -5.99
C ALA A 223 11.53 3.34 -6.94
N THR A 224 11.78 2.13 -6.42
CA THR A 224 11.76 0.89 -7.24
C THR A 224 10.38 0.65 -7.86
N HIS A 225 9.30 0.90 -7.14
CA HIS A 225 7.94 0.77 -7.66
C HIS A 225 7.66 1.77 -8.78
N LEU A 226 8.01 3.04 -8.56
CA LEU A 226 7.82 4.12 -9.53
C LEU A 226 8.67 3.91 -10.79
N ASP A 227 9.92 3.49 -10.67
CA ASP A 227 10.84 3.41 -11.80
C ASP A 227 10.61 2.14 -12.64
N ILE A 228 10.06 1.08 -12.06
CA ILE A 228 9.48 -0.04 -12.80
C ILE A 228 8.18 0.40 -13.50
N GLN A 229 7.33 1.23 -12.88
CA GLN A 229 6.13 1.78 -13.54
C GLN A 229 6.47 2.73 -14.71
N LYS A 230 7.53 3.54 -14.61
CA LYS A 230 8.03 4.41 -15.70
C LYS A 230 8.44 3.64 -16.97
N LEU A 231 8.64 2.33 -16.90
CA LEU A 231 8.83 1.47 -18.08
C LEU A 231 7.56 1.31 -18.93
N GLU A 232 6.37 1.69 -18.41
CA GLU A 232 5.05 1.65 -19.07
C GLU A 232 4.68 0.31 -19.72
N SER A 233 5.35 -0.78 -19.33
CA SER A 233 5.28 -2.09 -20.00
C SER A 233 4.65 -3.18 -19.15
N PHE A 234 3.98 -2.79 -18.06
CA PHE A 234 3.28 -3.66 -17.13
C PHE A 234 1.88 -3.13 -16.83
N ASP A 235 0.86 -4.00 -16.85
CA ASP A 235 -0.50 -3.68 -16.40
C ASP A 235 -0.58 -3.66 -14.85
N ARG A 236 0.32 -4.38 -14.17
CA ARG A 236 0.44 -4.39 -12.71
C ARG A 236 1.90 -4.58 -12.27
N VAL A 237 2.28 -3.88 -11.21
CA VAL A 237 3.56 -4.03 -10.50
C VAL A 237 3.24 -4.16 -9.01
N THR A 238 3.82 -5.14 -8.33
CA THR A 238 3.67 -5.36 -6.89
C THR A 238 5.02 -5.69 -6.29
N ILE A 239 5.33 -5.11 -5.13
CA ILE A 239 6.56 -5.39 -4.38
C ILE A 239 6.15 -5.84 -2.98
N ASP A 240 6.40 -7.12 -2.67
CA ASP A 240 6.21 -7.67 -1.32
C ASP A 240 7.53 -7.62 -0.54
N TYR A 241 7.44 -7.13 0.69
CA TYR A 241 8.51 -6.99 1.68
C TYR A 241 8.00 -7.37 3.10
N SER A 242 6.88 -8.09 3.17
CA SER A 242 6.29 -8.60 4.42
C SER A 242 7.09 -9.77 5.02
N ARG A 243 7.82 -10.51 4.18
CA ARG A 243 8.66 -11.64 4.58
C ARG A 243 9.96 -11.14 5.20
N LYS A 244 10.39 -11.77 6.29
CA LYS A 244 11.55 -11.36 7.09
C LYS A 244 12.24 -12.56 7.72
N PHE A 245 13.57 -12.59 7.63
CA PHE A 245 14.43 -13.63 8.21
C PHE A 245 15.51 -12.94 9.06
N PHE A 246 15.38 -13.04 10.40
CA PHE A 246 16.18 -12.25 11.36
C PHE A 246 16.15 -10.74 11.05
N ASN A 247 17.27 -10.13 10.67
CA ASN A 247 17.36 -8.73 10.26
C ASN A 247 17.14 -8.50 8.74
N VAL A 248 17.03 -9.56 7.94
CA VAL A 248 16.99 -9.47 6.47
C VAL A 248 15.55 -9.50 5.95
N VAL A 249 15.23 -8.58 5.03
CA VAL A 249 13.92 -8.44 4.38
C VAL A 249 14.06 -8.67 2.87
N PRO A 250 13.79 -9.90 2.36
CA PRO A 250 13.76 -10.18 0.92
C PRO A 250 12.69 -9.36 0.20
N ILE A 251 12.93 -9.06 -1.07
CA ILE A 251 12.08 -8.20 -1.90
C ILE A 251 11.51 -9.04 -3.06
N ASP A 252 10.22 -9.35 -3.02
CA ASP A 252 9.56 -10.14 -4.07
C ASP A 252 8.77 -9.23 -5.01
N ILE A 253 9.32 -8.99 -6.20
CA ILE A 253 8.70 -8.20 -7.25
C ILE A 253 7.87 -9.12 -8.14
N SER A 254 6.58 -8.83 -8.26
CA SER A 254 5.66 -9.52 -9.15
C SER A 254 5.08 -8.53 -10.15
N VAL A 255 5.15 -8.86 -11.45
CA VAL A 255 4.68 -7.99 -12.54
C VAL A 255 3.79 -8.76 -13.50
N ASP A 256 2.80 -8.07 -14.09
CA ASP A 256 2.05 -8.56 -15.24
C ASP A 256 2.38 -7.69 -16.46
N GLU A 257 2.99 -8.27 -17.50
CA GLU A 257 3.33 -7.54 -18.74
C GLU A 257 2.08 -7.00 -19.44
N ILE A 258 2.22 -5.81 -20.06
CA ILE A 258 1.12 -5.04 -20.66
C ILE A 258 0.32 -5.84 -21.71
N SER A 259 -0.97 -6.06 -21.45
CA SER A 259 -1.88 -6.78 -22.34
C SER A 259 -2.30 -5.97 -23.58
N LYS A 260 -2.25 -4.64 -23.49
CA LYS A 260 -2.62 -3.69 -24.56
C LYS A 260 -1.45 -2.75 -24.87
N PRO A 261 -0.40 -3.22 -25.59
CA PRO A 261 0.82 -2.45 -25.82
C PRO A 261 0.63 -1.19 -26.67
N TYR A 262 -0.43 -1.12 -27.49
CA TYR A 262 -0.74 0.04 -28.32
C TYR A 262 -1.62 1.05 -27.58
N HIS A 263 -1.22 2.31 -27.64
CA HIS A 263 -2.00 3.46 -27.21
C HIS A 263 -2.11 4.46 -28.37
N TYR A 264 -3.31 4.96 -28.60
CA TYR A 264 -3.65 5.87 -29.68
C TYR A 264 -4.28 7.13 -29.08
N GLU A 265 -3.74 8.29 -29.43
CA GLU A 265 -4.26 9.60 -29.06
C GLU A 265 -4.55 10.37 -30.35
N ILE A 266 -5.73 10.98 -30.46
CA ILE A 266 -6.10 11.85 -31.57
C ILE A 266 -6.78 13.08 -30.96
N GLY A 267 -6.37 14.27 -31.38
CA GLY A 267 -6.89 15.53 -30.88
C GLY A 267 -7.04 16.59 -31.96
N ALA A 268 -7.83 17.61 -31.62
CA ALA A 268 -7.95 18.84 -32.38
C ALA A 268 -7.99 20.02 -31.41
N GLY A 269 -7.47 21.16 -31.83
CA GLY A 269 -7.40 22.37 -31.02
C GLY A 269 -7.32 23.63 -31.87
N TYR A 270 -7.25 24.77 -31.18
CA TYR A 270 -7.05 26.08 -31.81
C TYR A 270 -5.99 26.83 -31.02
N ASP A 271 -4.95 27.27 -31.71
CA ASP A 271 -3.93 28.17 -31.17
C ASP A 271 -4.07 29.55 -31.83
N THR A 272 -3.75 30.62 -31.10
CA THR A 272 -3.93 32.00 -31.62
C THR A 272 -2.92 32.38 -32.70
N TYR A 273 -1.79 31.67 -32.79
CA TYR A 273 -0.76 31.90 -33.79
C TYR A 273 -0.83 30.91 -34.96
N LEU A 274 -1.00 29.61 -34.68
CA LEU A 274 -1.07 28.53 -35.68
C LEU A 274 -2.47 28.35 -36.28
N GLY A 275 -3.52 28.78 -35.57
CA GLY A 275 -4.92 28.57 -35.93
C GLY A 275 -5.42 27.17 -35.57
N PRO A 276 -6.39 26.62 -36.33
CA PRO A 276 -6.87 25.25 -36.14
C PRO A 276 -5.75 24.22 -36.36
N ARG A 277 -5.61 23.30 -35.40
CA ARG A 277 -4.60 22.24 -35.36
C ARG A 277 -5.26 20.88 -35.15
N VAL A 278 -4.72 19.84 -35.79
CA VAL A 278 -5.01 18.44 -35.47
C VAL A 278 -3.72 17.71 -35.10
N HIS A 279 -3.81 16.72 -34.23
CA HIS A 279 -2.68 15.85 -33.89
C HIS A 279 -3.11 14.40 -33.72
N ALA A 280 -2.18 13.48 -34.01
CA ALA A 280 -2.37 12.05 -33.88
C ALA A 280 -1.06 11.41 -33.41
N LYS A 281 -1.12 10.69 -32.29
CA LYS A 281 0.02 10.04 -31.65
C LYS A 281 -0.26 8.56 -31.47
N ILE A 282 0.71 7.73 -31.85
CA ILE A 282 0.67 6.28 -31.71
C ILE A 282 1.87 5.85 -30.90
N THR A 283 1.63 5.29 -29.72
CA THR A 283 2.68 4.74 -28.84
C THR A 283 2.53 3.23 -28.78
N LYS A 284 3.64 2.50 -28.97
CA LYS A 284 3.71 1.05 -28.79
C LYS A 284 4.73 0.72 -27.70
N ARG A 285 4.21 0.33 -26.53
CA ARG A 285 4.98 -0.17 -25.39
C ARG A 285 5.39 -1.62 -25.61
N ASN A 286 6.42 -2.06 -24.91
CA ASN A 286 7.01 -3.40 -25.01
C ASN A 286 7.27 -3.89 -26.46
N PHE A 287 7.78 -3.01 -27.32
CA PHE A 287 8.01 -3.25 -28.75
C PHE A 287 9.13 -4.27 -28.98
N PHE A 288 8.78 -5.48 -29.44
CA PHE A 288 9.68 -6.64 -29.49
C PHE A 288 10.24 -7.03 -28.10
N GLY A 289 9.47 -6.83 -27.03
CA GLY A 289 9.88 -7.20 -25.68
C GLY A 289 10.79 -6.16 -25.00
N ASN A 290 11.37 -6.56 -23.87
CA ASN A 290 12.37 -5.78 -23.11
C ASN A 290 11.96 -4.34 -22.76
N ALA A 291 10.66 -4.10 -22.57
CA ALA A 291 10.07 -2.79 -22.24
C ALA A 291 10.48 -1.64 -23.20
N GLN A 292 10.87 -1.98 -24.43
CA GLN A 292 11.17 -1.01 -25.48
C GLN A 292 9.91 -0.24 -25.84
N LYS A 293 10.02 1.05 -26.13
CA LYS A 293 8.88 1.91 -26.49
C LYS A 293 9.15 2.59 -27.82
N THR A 294 8.24 2.45 -28.78
CA THR A 294 8.20 3.28 -29.99
C THR A 294 7.05 4.26 -29.92
N MET A 295 7.25 5.43 -30.50
CA MET A 295 6.21 6.45 -30.67
C MET A 295 6.30 7.06 -32.08
N LEU A 296 5.16 7.41 -32.64
CA LEU A 296 5.01 8.30 -33.79
C LEU A 296 4.08 9.43 -33.37
N ASP A 297 4.53 10.68 -33.51
CA ASP A 297 3.78 11.89 -33.21
C ASP A 297 3.61 12.71 -34.49
N LEU A 298 2.37 12.94 -34.90
CA LEU A 298 2.00 13.68 -36.10
C LEU A 298 1.16 14.89 -35.71
N ALA A 299 1.50 16.08 -36.19
CA ALA A 299 0.67 17.28 -36.01
C ALA A 299 0.59 18.10 -37.30
N TRP A 300 -0.57 18.72 -37.50
CA TRP A 300 -0.84 19.53 -38.68
C TRP A 300 -1.73 20.74 -38.34
N SER A 301 -1.31 21.90 -38.81
CA SER A 301 -2.11 23.11 -38.98
C SER A 301 -1.73 23.75 -40.32
N LYS A 302 -2.30 24.91 -40.64
CA LYS A 302 -1.87 25.69 -41.82
C LYS A 302 -0.41 26.16 -41.71
N ARG A 303 0.09 26.36 -40.49
CA ARG A 303 1.40 26.99 -40.18
C ARG A 303 2.45 26.04 -39.63
N GLU A 304 2.07 24.84 -39.27
CA GLU A 304 2.92 23.84 -38.65
C GLU A 304 2.61 22.48 -39.27
N GLN A 305 3.63 21.74 -39.70
CA GLN A 305 3.52 20.33 -40.05
C GLN A 305 4.67 19.56 -39.38
N VAL A 306 4.34 18.62 -38.50
CA VAL A 306 5.32 17.87 -37.70
C VAL A 306 5.09 16.37 -37.87
N ALA A 307 6.17 15.63 -38.06
CA ALA A 307 6.19 14.17 -38.02
C ALA A 307 7.47 13.70 -37.32
N VAL A 308 7.33 13.16 -36.11
CA VAL A 308 8.45 12.75 -35.24
C VAL A 308 8.28 11.29 -34.82
N GLY A 309 9.34 10.51 -34.94
CA GLY A 309 9.43 9.16 -34.40
C GLY A 309 10.42 9.10 -33.24
N ASP A 310 10.04 8.39 -32.17
CA ASP A 310 10.89 8.11 -31.02
C ASP A 310 11.03 6.59 -30.82
N PHE A 311 12.23 6.16 -30.42
CA PHE A 311 12.55 4.81 -29.97
C PHE A 311 13.32 4.88 -28.65
N PHE A 312 12.83 4.17 -27.64
CA PHE A 312 13.46 4.03 -26.35
C PHE A 312 13.71 2.55 -26.04
N LYS A 313 14.93 2.23 -25.60
CA LYS A 313 15.32 0.91 -25.08
C LYS A 313 15.93 1.07 -23.69
N PRO A 314 15.24 0.62 -22.62
CA PRO A 314 15.82 0.60 -21.29
C PRO A 314 16.94 -0.46 -21.21
N ALA A 315 17.92 -0.23 -20.34
CA ALA A 315 19.03 -1.16 -20.06
C ALA A 315 19.67 -1.75 -21.34
N LEU A 316 20.10 -0.89 -22.27
CA LEU A 316 20.83 -1.32 -23.48
C LEU A 316 22.12 -2.07 -23.12
N PHE A 317 22.82 -1.63 -22.08
CA PHE A 317 23.96 -2.29 -21.46
C PHE A 317 24.12 -1.88 -19.98
N TRP A 318 24.92 -2.63 -19.23
CA TRP A 318 25.31 -2.27 -17.87
C TRP A 318 26.69 -1.60 -17.86
N ALA A 319 26.85 -0.51 -17.11
CA ALA A 319 28.14 0.13 -16.84
C ALA A 319 28.24 0.51 -15.35
N PHE A 320 29.38 0.19 -14.71
CA PHE A 320 29.65 0.49 -13.30
C PHE A 320 28.57 0.02 -12.29
N GLY A 321 27.78 -1.00 -12.66
CA GLY A 321 26.66 -1.50 -11.85
C GLY A 321 25.32 -0.80 -12.06
N TYR A 322 25.21 0.08 -13.07
CA TYR A 322 24.00 0.80 -13.45
C TYR A 322 23.55 0.39 -14.86
N GLY A 323 22.24 0.28 -15.07
CA GLY A 323 21.67 0.09 -16.40
C GLY A 323 21.65 1.40 -17.17
N ILE A 324 22.26 1.41 -18.35
CA ILE A 324 22.29 2.54 -19.27
C ILE A 324 21.20 2.35 -20.31
N ASP A 325 20.27 3.29 -20.39
CA ASP A 325 19.21 3.30 -21.39
C ASP A 325 19.69 3.99 -22.67
N PHE A 326 18.99 3.71 -23.78
CA PHE A 326 19.21 4.35 -25.07
C PHE A 326 17.90 4.97 -25.59
N ALA A 327 18.00 6.21 -26.06
CA ALA A 327 16.92 6.91 -26.74
C ALA A 327 17.42 7.42 -28.10
N ALA A 328 16.67 7.09 -29.16
CA ALA A 328 16.83 7.62 -30.50
C ALA A 328 15.53 8.34 -30.90
N LYS A 329 15.65 9.49 -31.54
CA LYS A 329 14.52 10.31 -31.99
C LYS A 329 14.86 10.94 -33.33
N GLY A 330 13.88 11.19 -34.17
CA GLY A 330 14.09 11.97 -35.38
C GLY A 330 12.78 12.33 -36.07
N GLY A 331 12.85 13.28 -37.00
CA GLY A 331 11.64 13.73 -37.68
C GLY A 331 11.83 14.93 -38.59
N TYR A 332 10.68 15.43 -39.02
CA TYR A 332 10.51 16.64 -39.83
C TYR A 332 9.59 17.62 -39.08
N SER A 333 9.93 18.91 -39.19
CA SER A 333 9.12 20.03 -38.73
C SER A 333 9.17 21.13 -39.78
N ASN A 334 8.00 21.58 -40.23
CA ASN A 334 7.83 22.77 -41.05
C ASN A 334 7.04 23.79 -40.24
N LEU A 335 7.59 24.98 -40.00
CA LEU A 335 6.99 25.98 -39.13
C LEU A 335 7.09 27.39 -39.74
N GLU A 336 5.93 28.02 -39.92
CA GLU A 336 5.78 29.40 -40.35
C GLU A 336 5.94 30.36 -39.16
N TYR A 337 7.02 31.12 -39.17
CA TYR A 337 7.31 32.24 -38.28
C TYR A 337 6.91 33.58 -38.91
N VAL A 338 7.02 34.68 -38.16
CA VAL A 338 6.76 36.03 -38.70
C VAL A 338 7.86 36.40 -39.71
N GLY A 339 7.51 36.38 -41.00
CA GLY A 339 8.37 36.78 -42.12
C GLY A 339 9.24 35.68 -42.73
N PHE A 340 9.29 34.48 -42.15
CA PHE A 340 10.05 33.35 -42.67
C PHE A 340 9.41 32.01 -42.29
N ARG A 341 9.85 30.94 -42.96
CA ARG A 341 9.48 29.56 -42.69
C ARG A 341 10.73 28.73 -42.45
N GLU A 342 10.71 27.96 -41.37
CA GLU A 342 11.77 27.02 -41.03
C GLU A 342 11.35 25.60 -41.44
N GLU A 343 12.17 24.91 -42.23
CA GLU A 343 12.03 23.49 -42.49
C GLU A 343 13.21 22.74 -41.89
N LYS A 344 12.95 22.00 -40.81
CA LYS A 344 13.94 21.27 -40.01
C LYS A 344 13.74 19.77 -40.16
N THR A 345 14.79 19.08 -40.58
CA THR A 345 14.93 17.63 -40.41
C THR A 345 15.98 17.35 -39.33
N PHE A 346 15.76 16.35 -38.48
CA PHE A 346 16.68 16.08 -37.38
C PHE A 346 16.71 14.61 -36.95
N GLY A 347 17.82 14.21 -36.33
CA GLY A 347 18.01 12.95 -35.63
C GLY A 347 18.85 13.12 -34.38
N GLU A 348 18.30 12.74 -33.22
CA GLU A 348 18.96 12.68 -31.91
C GLU A 348 19.28 11.22 -31.56
N PHE A 349 20.46 10.97 -31.01
CA PHE A 349 20.83 9.71 -30.35
C PHE A 349 21.43 10.03 -28.99
N SER A 350 20.99 9.34 -27.95
CA SER A 350 21.47 9.60 -26.59
C SER A 350 21.47 8.35 -25.72
N LEU A 351 22.47 8.28 -24.85
CA LEU A 351 22.53 7.35 -23.72
C LEU A 351 22.11 8.10 -22.47
N GLN A 352 21.37 7.44 -21.58
CA GLN A 352 20.89 8.08 -20.35
C GLN A 352 20.81 7.11 -19.17
N HIS A 353 20.89 7.65 -17.97
CA HIS A 353 20.70 6.95 -16.72
C HIS A 353 20.01 7.88 -15.71
N VAL A 354 19.08 7.33 -14.92
CA VAL A 354 18.30 8.07 -13.92
C VAL A 354 18.35 7.30 -12.60
N GLU A 355 18.71 7.99 -11.51
CA GLU A 355 18.76 7.44 -10.15
C GLU A 355 18.18 8.50 -9.19
N SER A 356 16.99 8.22 -8.65
CA SER A 356 16.20 9.17 -7.85
C SER A 356 15.97 10.51 -8.59
N ASP A 357 16.51 11.63 -8.09
CA ASP A 357 16.35 12.96 -8.69
C ASP A 357 17.45 13.33 -9.69
N LEU A 358 18.50 12.50 -9.83
CA LEU A 358 19.60 12.73 -10.77
C LEU A 358 19.30 12.06 -12.11
N SER A 359 19.31 12.87 -13.18
CA SER A 359 19.28 12.39 -14.56
C SER A 359 20.59 12.78 -15.25
N LEU A 360 21.27 11.78 -15.82
CA LEU A 360 22.42 11.97 -16.70
C LEU A 360 22.02 11.53 -18.11
N ARG A 361 22.15 12.42 -19.09
CA ARG A 361 21.96 12.14 -20.51
C ARG A 361 23.19 12.66 -21.25
N LEU A 362 23.68 11.89 -22.21
CA LEU A 362 24.79 12.26 -23.09
C LEU A 362 24.39 11.88 -24.52
N GLY A 363 24.44 12.83 -25.44
CA GLY A 363 23.87 12.66 -26.76
C GLY A 363 24.54 13.43 -27.89
N VAL A 364 24.12 13.05 -29.09
CA VAL A 364 24.50 13.64 -30.37
C VAL A 364 23.20 13.97 -31.11
N ALA A 365 23.09 15.17 -31.67
CA ALA A 365 22.03 15.50 -32.62
C ALA A 365 22.62 15.96 -33.95
N ILE A 366 22.01 15.53 -35.05
CA ILE A 366 22.24 16.05 -36.39
C ILE A 366 20.96 16.75 -36.81
N GLU A 367 21.07 18.04 -37.16
CA GLU A 367 19.93 18.85 -37.60
C GLU A 367 20.26 19.50 -38.94
N ASN A 368 19.32 19.51 -39.87
CA ASN A 368 19.43 20.24 -41.13
C ASN A 368 18.22 21.17 -41.26
N ILE A 369 18.50 22.48 -41.29
CA ILE A 369 17.53 23.57 -41.19
C ILE A 369 17.61 24.40 -42.48
N THR A 370 16.50 24.48 -43.20
CA THR A 370 16.27 25.33 -44.39
C THR A 370 15.43 26.54 -44.00
N ILE A 371 15.72 27.73 -44.51
CA ILE A 371 15.01 28.98 -44.15
C ILE A 371 14.46 29.66 -45.40
N SER A 372 13.15 29.58 -45.60
CA SER A 372 12.46 30.26 -46.71
C SER A 372 11.87 31.60 -46.25
N LEU A 373 12.35 32.72 -46.81
CA LEU A 373 11.76 34.04 -46.57
C LEU A 373 10.35 34.13 -47.18
N LEU A 374 9.38 34.60 -46.39
CA LEU A 374 8.01 34.75 -46.85
C LEU A 374 7.83 36.13 -47.51
N SER A 375 7.54 36.12 -48.81
CA SER A 375 7.38 37.33 -49.62
C SER A 375 6.24 38.21 -49.10
N SER A 376 6.58 39.35 -48.49
CA SER A 376 5.61 40.28 -47.93
C SER A 376 5.65 41.65 -48.63
N LYS A 377 4.49 42.32 -48.64
CA LYS A 377 4.42 43.79 -48.85
C LYS A 377 4.85 44.56 -47.59
N GLU A 378 5.27 43.86 -46.54
CA GLU A 378 5.52 44.35 -45.19
C GLU A 378 7.04 44.45 -44.94
N LYS A 379 7.75 45.14 -45.86
CA LYS A 379 9.21 45.30 -45.92
C LYS A 379 9.85 46.10 -44.75
N LYS A 380 9.32 46.02 -43.52
CA LYS A 380 9.72 46.88 -42.39
C LYS A 380 9.88 46.22 -41.02
N GLN A 381 9.66 44.90 -40.87
CA GLN A 381 10.19 44.19 -39.69
C GLN A 381 11.58 43.63 -39.99
N LYS A 382 12.53 43.87 -39.09
CA LYS A 382 13.81 43.15 -39.08
C LYS A 382 13.57 41.73 -38.61
N ILE A 383 14.36 40.79 -39.12
CA ILE A 383 14.49 39.47 -38.50
C ILE A 383 15.31 39.68 -37.21
N GLU A 384 14.66 39.64 -36.05
CA GLU A 384 15.29 39.92 -34.75
C GLU A 384 16.03 38.70 -34.17
N GLN A 385 15.79 37.50 -34.68
CA GLN A 385 16.44 36.26 -34.26
C GLN A 385 17.34 35.72 -35.36
N ALA A 386 18.64 35.60 -35.07
CA ALA A 386 19.65 35.13 -36.02
C ALA A 386 19.68 33.59 -36.12
N ILE A 387 18.61 33.00 -36.68
CA ILE A 387 18.60 31.59 -37.06
C ILE A 387 19.52 31.42 -38.28
N LYS A 388 20.46 30.47 -38.20
CA LYS A 388 21.34 30.13 -39.32
C LYS A 388 20.79 28.93 -40.08
N GLU A 389 20.75 29.06 -41.40
CA GLU A 389 20.49 27.94 -42.30
C GLU A 389 21.70 26.99 -42.36
N GLY A 390 21.45 25.70 -42.57
CA GLY A 390 22.50 24.68 -42.79
C GLY A 390 22.35 23.42 -41.95
N THR A 391 23.40 22.60 -41.97
CA THR A 391 23.49 21.35 -41.19
C THR A 391 24.37 21.55 -39.95
N PHE A 392 23.85 21.14 -38.79
CA PHE A 392 24.47 21.28 -37.47
C PHE A 392 24.69 19.91 -36.83
N LEU A 393 25.85 19.75 -36.20
CA LEU A 393 26.16 18.64 -35.30
C LEU A 393 26.22 19.21 -33.87
N LEU A 394 25.36 18.71 -32.98
CA LEU A 394 25.28 19.13 -31.60
C LEU A 394 25.71 17.97 -30.68
N LEU A 395 26.43 18.31 -29.61
CA LEU A 395 26.80 17.41 -28.52
C LEU A 395 26.22 17.99 -27.22
N TYR A 396 25.64 17.15 -26.37
CA TYR A 396 25.00 17.53 -25.11
C TYR A 396 25.07 16.43 -24.05
#